data_AF-A0A6G9SP48-F1
#
_entry.id   AF-A0A6G9SP48-F1
#
_cell.length_a   1.000
_cell.length_b   1.000
_cell.length_c   1.000
_cell.angle_alpha   90.00
_cell.angle_beta   90.00
_cell.angle_gamma   90.00
#
_symmetry.space_group_name_H-M   'P 1'
#
loop_
_entity.id
_entity.type
_entity.pdbx_description
1 polymer ?
#
loop_
_entity_poly.entity_id
_entity_poly.type
_entity_poly.pdbx_seq_one_letter_code
_entity_poly.pdbx_strand_id
1 'polypeptide(L)'
;MALLKRSSRILEKAQQRVSGMQAIDPNLDFGNSTNLQTMREQIEQLRAKLNSHNTALAVIDASKTDIKQLEKSLSVLCENMLMSVAGRYGKESTEYVQAGGVLKSDRIRKGTITRIKSGVDKPPVEPVETA
;
A
#
# COMPACT_ATOMS: atom_id res chain seq x y z
N MET A 1 1.77 5.40 -1.49
CA MET A 1 0.77 6.39 -1.04
C MET A 1 0.90 6.45 0.46
N ALA A 2 1.16 7.63 1.02
CA ALA A 2 1.37 7.80 2.46
C ALA A 2 0.05 7.62 3.22
N LEU A 3 0.09 6.97 4.39
CA LEU A 3 -1.06 6.81 5.27
C LEU A 3 -1.48 8.18 5.82
N LEU A 4 -2.79 8.40 5.85
CA LEU A 4 -3.35 9.66 6.33
C LEU A 4 -3.19 9.74 7.86
N LYS A 5 -2.59 10.82 8.36
CA LYS A 5 -2.46 11.07 9.80
C LYS A 5 -3.85 11.28 10.42
N ARG A 6 -4.06 10.77 11.63
CA ARG A 6 -5.31 10.91 12.37
C ARG A 6 -5.41 12.30 12.99
N SER A 7 -6.47 13.04 12.66
CA SER A 7 -6.90 14.25 13.36
C SER A 7 -8.18 13.97 14.17
N SER A 8 -8.40 14.70 15.25
CA SER A 8 -9.59 14.55 16.09
C SER A 8 -10.31 15.88 16.29
N ARG A 9 -11.56 15.94 15.83
CA ARG A 9 -12.44 17.12 16.01
C ARG A 9 -12.78 17.37 17.48
N ILE A 10 -12.76 16.32 18.30
CA ILE A 10 -13.05 16.39 19.73
C ILE A 10 -11.96 17.18 20.47
N LEU A 11 -10.69 16.99 20.09
CA LEU A 11 -9.57 17.71 20.70
C LEU A 11 -9.66 19.21 20.44
N GLU A 12 -9.99 19.60 19.20
CA GLU A 12 -10.19 21.00 18.83
C GLU A 12 -11.34 21.65 19.63
N LYS A 13 -12.50 20.96 19.72
CA LYS A 13 -13.63 21.42 20.54
C LYS A 13 -13.26 21.52 22.02
N ALA A 14 -12.50 20.57 22.55
CA ALA A 14 -12.09 20.56 23.95
C ALA A 14 -11.15 21.74 24.25
N GLN A 15 -10.21 22.06 23.35
CA GLN A 15 -9.34 23.22 23.46
C GLN A 15 -10.12 24.55 23.44
N GLN A 16 -11.07 24.70 22.52
CA GLN A 16 -11.94 25.88 22.47
C GLN A 16 -12.72 26.06 23.77
N ARG A 17 -13.26 24.97 24.33
CA ARG A 17 -13.97 24.98 25.62
C ARG A 17 -13.06 25.34 26.78
N VAL A 18 -11.83 24.81 26.82
CA VAL A 18 -10.82 25.19 27.83
C VAL A 18 -10.57 26.70 27.78
N SER A 19 -10.34 27.27 26.61
CA SER A 19 -10.10 28.72 26.46
C SER A 19 -11.31 29.54 26.90
N GLY A 20 -12.53 29.11 26.57
CA GLY A 20 -13.76 29.76 27.03
C GLY A 20 -13.91 29.71 28.55
N MET A 21 -13.66 28.56 29.18
CA MET A 21 -13.74 28.43 30.65
C MET A 21 -12.66 29.24 31.37
N GLN A 22 -11.43 29.28 30.84
CA GLN A 22 -10.35 30.10 31.40
C GLN A 22 -10.65 31.59 31.40
N ALA A 23 -11.38 32.07 30.38
CA ALA A 23 -11.77 33.47 30.28
C ALA A 23 -12.84 33.85 31.33
N ILE A 24 -13.61 32.88 31.82
CA ILE A 24 -14.61 33.08 32.88
C ILE A 24 -13.92 33.10 34.25
N ASP A 25 -13.19 32.03 34.56
CA ASP A 25 -12.42 31.89 35.79
C ASP A 25 -11.20 30.97 35.54
N PRO A 26 -9.96 31.45 35.79
CA PRO A 26 -8.76 30.64 35.67
C PRO A 26 -8.74 29.37 36.55
N ASN A 27 -9.44 29.38 37.69
CA ASN A 27 -9.43 28.31 38.69
C ASN A 27 -10.80 27.64 38.86
N LEU A 28 -11.56 27.53 37.76
CA LEU A 28 -12.88 26.93 37.74
C LEU A 28 -12.85 25.45 38.22
N ASP A 29 -13.48 25.20 39.37
CA ASP A 29 -13.62 23.88 39.99
C ASP A 29 -15.09 23.62 40.34
N PHE A 30 -15.66 22.57 39.75
CA PHE A 30 -17.02 22.12 40.05
C PHE A 30 -17.05 20.94 41.05
N GLY A 31 -15.89 20.54 41.59
CA GLY A 31 -15.75 19.38 42.45
C GLY A 31 -15.84 18.05 41.68
N ASN A 32 -15.66 16.93 42.41
CA ASN A 32 -15.80 15.56 41.90
C ASN A 32 -15.11 15.33 40.54
N SER A 33 -13.83 15.71 40.42
CA SER A 33 -12.99 15.57 39.21
C SER A 33 -13.40 16.42 38.00
N THR A 34 -14.43 17.25 38.12
CA THR A 34 -14.89 18.15 37.05
C THR A 34 -14.24 19.52 37.25
N ASN A 35 -12.92 19.58 37.05
CA ASN A 35 -12.17 20.82 37.14
C ASN A 35 -11.46 21.12 35.82
N LEU A 36 -11.03 22.36 35.65
CA LEU A 36 -10.35 22.79 34.43
C LEU A 36 -9.03 22.05 34.22
N GLN A 37 -8.37 21.64 35.31
CA GLN A 37 -7.08 20.96 35.29
C GLN A 37 -7.17 19.52 34.75
N THR A 38 -8.15 18.73 35.20
CA THR A 38 -8.39 17.36 34.72
C THR A 38 -8.76 17.36 33.25
N MET A 39 -9.51 18.37 32.79
CA MET A 39 -9.82 18.54 31.38
C MET A 39 -8.55 18.85 30.54
N ARG A 40 -7.65 19.72 31.04
CA ARG A 40 -6.35 19.98 30.39
C ARG A 40 -5.50 18.70 30.32
N GLU A 41 -5.40 17.97 31.42
CA GLU A 41 -4.65 16.70 31.48
C GLU A 41 -5.18 15.68 30.47
N GLN A 42 -6.51 15.52 30.37
CA GLN A 42 -7.11 14.62 29.39
C GLN A 42 -6.85 15.07 27.94
N ILE A 43 -6.84 16.37 27.66
CA ILE A 43 -6.48 16.90 26.34
C ILE A 43 -5.03 16.58 26.00
N GLU A 44 -4.11 16.77 26.95
CA GLU A 44 -2.70 16.46 26.75
C GLU A 44 -2.47 14.96 26.54
N GLN A 45 -3.12 14.11 27.34
CA GLN A 45 -3.08 12.65 27.17
C GLN A 45 -3.57 12.23 25.78
N LEU A 46 -4.70 12.76 25.33
CA LEU A 46 -5.24 12.48 24.00
C LEU A 46 -4.29 12.95 22.89
N ARG A 47 -3.70 14.15 23.06
CA ARG A 47 -2.73 14.70 22.10
C ARG A 47 -1.48 13.83 22.00
N ALA A 48 -0.93 13.40 23.14
CA ALA A 48 0.24 12.55 23.20
C ALA A 48 -0.02 11.19 22.50
N LYS A 49 -1.18 10.58 22.77
CA LYS A 49 -1.58 9.31 22.13
C LYS A 49 -1.76 9.47 20.62
N LEU A 50 -2.37 10.56 20.14
CA LEU A 50 -2.51 10.83 18.71
C LEU A 50 -1.15 11.06 18.03
N ASN A 51 -0.25 11.79 18.67
CA ASN A 51 1.09 12.01 18.15
C ASN A 51 1.89 10.70 18.05
N SER A 52 1.85 9.87 19.10
CA SER A 52 2.48 8.55 19.10
C SER A 52 1.94 7.66 17.98
N HIS A 53 0.61 7.60 17.82
CA HIS A 53 -0.03 6.85 16.73
C HIS A 53 0.40 7.35 15.35
N ASN A 54 0.38 8.66 15.12
CA ASN A 54 0.76 9.24 13.84
C ASN A 54 2.26 9.05 13.53
N THR A 55 3.10 9.02 14.57
CA THR A 55 4.53 8.69 14.42
C THR A 55 4.70 7.23 14.03
N ALA A 56 3.98 6.31 14.68
CA ALA A 56 4.00 4.89 14.32
C ALA A 56 3.53 4.65 12.88
N LEU A 57 2.49 5.37 12.42
CA LEU A 57 2.07 5.33 11.01
C LEU A 57 3.17 5.75 10.05
N ALA A 58 3.92 6.82 10.38
CA ALA A 58 5.03 7.29 9.55
C ALA A 58 6.16 6.23 9.46
N VAL A 59 6.46 5.55 10.57
CA VAL A 59 7.43 4.44 10.59
C VAL A 59 6.97 3.27 9.72
N ILE A 60 5.69 2.92 9.78
CA ILE A 60 5.11 1.86 8.93
C ILE A 60 5.19 2.24 7.44
N ASP A 61 4.96 3.51 7.10
CA ASP A 61 5.09 3.95 5.71
C ASP A 61 6.53 3.89 5.23
N ALA A 62 7.49 4.29 6.04
CA ALA A 62 8.91 4.17 5.73
C ALA A 62 9.31 2.70 5.51
N SER A 63 8.91 1.79 6.40
CA SER A 63 9.24 0.37 6.23
C SER A 63 8.60 -0.22 4.95
N LYS A 64 7.38 0.19 4.60
CA LYS A 64 6.75 -0.20 3.34
C LYS A 64 7.48 0.32 2.12
N THR A 65 8.02 1.53 2.15
CA THR A 65 8.82 2.04 1.04
C THR A 65 10.13 1.28 0.90
N ASP A 66 10.78 0.96 2.02
CA ASP A 66 12.05 0.24 2.03
C ASP A 66 11.87 -1.19 1.49
N ILE A 67 10.82 -1.89 1.91
CA ILE A 67 10.47 -3.23 1.38
C ILE A 67 10.27 -3.16 -0.14
N LYS A 68 9.51 -2.18 -0.65
CA LYS A 68 9.28 -2.03 -2.09
C LYS A 68 10.55 -1.75 -2.87
N GLN A 69 11.47 -0.97 -2.31
CA GLN A 69 12.76 -0.70 -2.93
C GLN A 69 13.62 -1.96 -2.99
N LEU A 70 13.66 -2.73 -1.89
CA LEU A 70 14.36 -4.01 -1.83
C LEU A 70 13.76 -5.02 -2.80
N GLU A 71 12.44 -5.18 -2.84
CA GLU A 71 11.73 -6.04 -3.81
C GLU A 71 12.09 -5.67 -5.25
N LYS A 72 12.13 -4.37 -5.58
CA LYS A 72 12.51 -3.91 -6.91
C LYS A 72 13.97 -4.24 -7.23
N SER A 73 14.89 -4.01 -6.29
CA SER A 73 16.30 -4.35 -6.48
C SER A 73 16.53 -5.85 -6.66
N LEU A 74 15.83 -6.67 -5.87
CA LEU A 74 15.89 -8.13 -5.96
C LEU A 74 15.31 -8.62 -7.28
N SER A 75 14.20 -8.05 -7.74
CA SER A 75 13.64 -8.35 -9.06
C SER A 75 14.66 -8.12 -10.18
N VAL A 76 15.34 -6.96 -10.19
CA VAL A 76 16.37 -6.65 -11.18
C VAL A 76 17.56 -7.61 -11.08
N LEU A 77 17.98 -7.96 -9.86
CA LEU A 77 19.05 -8.93 -9.66
C LEU A 77 18.68 -10.31 -10.20
N CYS A 78 17.46 -10.78 -9.91
CA CYS A 78 16.94 -12.04 -10.43
C CYS A 78 16.89 -12.03 -11.97
N GLU A 79 16.42 -10.94 -12.58
CA GLU A 79 16.44 -10.77 -14.05
C GLU A 79 17.87 -10.85 -14.61
N ASN A 80 18.81 -10.15 -13.99
CA ASN A 80 20.22 -10.17 -14.40
C ASN A 80 20.85 -11.56 -14.28
N MET A 81 20.53 -12.30 -13.21
CA MET A 81 21.00 -13.67 -13.03
C MET A 81 20.43 -14.60 -14.09
N LEU A 82 19.13 -14.50 -14.35
CA LEU A 82 18.45 -15.30 -15.36
C LEU A 82 18.97 -14.99 -16.78
N MET A 83 19.26 -13.72 -17.07
CA MET A 83 19.95 -13.31 -18.31
C MET A 83 21.38 -13.84 -18.39
N SER A 84 22.11 -13.90 -17.27
CA SER A 84 23.46 -14.46 -17.23
C SER A 84 23.46 -15.97 -17.50
N VAL A 85 22.48 -16.70 -16.98
CA VAL A 85 22.27 -18.13 -17.29
C VAL A 85 21.95 -18.30 -18.77
N ALA A 86 21.04 -17.49 -19.32
CA ALA A 86 20.76 -17.49 -20.76
C ALA A 86 21.99 -17.16 -21.62
N GLY A 87 22.87 -16.28 -21.15
CA GLY A 87 24.11 -15.93 -21.84
C GLY A 87 25.12 -17.09 -21.87
N ARG A 88 25.15 -17.92 -20.83
CA ARG A 88 26.09 -19.05 -20.71
C ARG A 88 25.58 -20.33 -21.38
N TYR A 89 24.33 -20.72 -21.13
CA TYR A 89 23.77 -22.00 -21.57
C TYR A 89 22.82 -21.86 -22.76
N GLY A 90 22.36 -20.64 -23.06
CA GLY A 90 21.37 -20.39 -24.10
C GLY A 90 19.93 -20.39 -23.56
N LYS A 91 19.03 -19.76 -24.32
CA LYS A 91 17.60 -19.64 -23.95
C LYS A 91 16.77 -20.89 -24.25
N GLU A 92 17.33 -21.85 -24.97
CA GLU A 92 16.69 -23.14 -25.28
C GLU A 92 17.19 -24.29 -24.40
N SER A 93 18.07 -24.02 -23.43
CA SER A 93 18.67 -25.07 -22.60
C SER A 93 17.79 -25.43 -21.40
N THR A 94 17.98 -26.65 -20.90
CA THR A 94 17.28 -27.15 -19.71
C THR A 94 17.69 -26.39 -18.45
N GLU A 95 18.94 -25.95 -18.35
CA GLU A 95 19.47 -25.14 -17.25
C GLU A 95 18.76 -23.79 -17.12
N TYR A 96 18.40 -23.18 -18.27
CA TYR A 96 17.64 -21.94 -18.28
C TYR A 96 16.21 -22.13 -17.75
N VAL A 97 15.56 -23.26 -18.07
CA VAL A 97 14.24 -23.62 -17.53
C VAL A 97 14.32 -23.95 -16.04
N GLN A 98 15.37 -24.66 -15.62
CA GLN A 98 15.63 -24.96 -14.21
C GLN A 98 15.85 -23.69 -13.37
N ALA A 99 16.46 -22.65 -13.96
CA ALA A 99 16.60 -21.34 -13.33
C ALA A 99 15.30 -20.52 -13.31
N GLY A 100 14.17 -21.08 -13.76
CA GLY A 100 12.86 -20.43 -13.80
C GLY A 100 12.58 -19.63 -15.07
N GLY A 101 13.42 -19.74 -16.10
CA GLY A 101 13.19 -19.15 -17.41
C GLY A 101 12.14 -19.91 -18.23
N VAL A 102 11.51 -19.21 -19.18
CA VAL A 102 10.61 -19.84 -20.17
C VAL A 102 11.35 -19.92 -21.51
N LEU A 103 11.38 -21.12 -22.11
CA LEU A 103 11.99 -21.37 -23.42
C LEU A 103 11.45 -20.39 -24.48
N LYS A 104 12.28 -20.00 -25.45
CA LYS A 104 11.84 -19.08 -26.51
C LYS A 104 10.75 -19.72 -27.37
N SER A 105 10.84 -21.03 -27.57
CA SER A 105 9.89 -21.83 -28.34
C SER A 105 8.52 -21.92 -27.65
N ASP A 106 8.49 -22.04 -26.33
CA ASP A 106 7.24 -22.12 -25.55
C ASP A 106 6.65 -20.75 -25.22
N ARG A 107 7.38 -19.67 -25.49
CA ARG A 107 6.93 -18.31 -25.17
C ARG A 107 5.85 -17.83 -26.15
N ILE A 108 4.60 -17.98 -25.76
CA ILE A 108 3.46 -17.44 -26.52
C ILE A 108 3.43 -15.90 -26.40
N ARG A 109 3.46 -15.20 -27.55
CA ARG A 109 3.31 -13.73 -27.57
C ARG A 109 1.89 -13.35 -27.19
N LYS A 110 1.73 -12.27 -26.41
CA LYS A 110 0.42 -11.74 -26.00
C LYS A 110 -0.55 -11.55 -27.18
N GLY A 111 -0.09 -11.07 -28.33
CA GLY A 111 -0.92 -10.92 -29.54
C GLY A 111 -1.46 -12.24 -30.11
N THR A 112 -0.71 -13.33 -29.95
CA THR A 112 -1.17 -14.68 -30.31
C THR A 112 -2.21 -15.17 -29.31
N ILE A 113 -2.00 -14.94 -28.01
CA ILE A 113 -2.96 -15.27 -26.95
C ILE A 113 -4.29 -14.55 -27.18
N THR A 114 -4.27 -13.25 -27.48
CA THR A 114 -5.48 -12.47 -27.75
C THR A 114 -6.21 -12.95 -28.99
N ARG A 115 -5.48 -13.34 -30.05
CA ARG A 115 -6.07 -13.87 -31.29
C ARG A 115 -6.71 -15.25 -31.08
N ILE A 116 -6.04 -16.14 -30.34
CA ILE A 116 -6.59 -17.45 -29.96
C ILE A 116 -7.87 -17.24 -29.15
N LYS A 117 -7.85 -16.35 -28.15
CA LYS A 117 -9.03 -16.05 -27.33
C LYS A 117 -10.20 -15.50 -28.16
N SER A 118 -9.94 -14.55 -29.07
CA SER A 118 -10.98 -14.02 -29.97
C SER A 118 -11.51 -15.04 -30.98
N GLY A 119 -10.71 -16.06 -31.33
CA GLY A 119 -11.12 -17.14 -32.23
C GLY A 119 -11.99 -18.18 -31.53
N VAL A 120 -11.77 -18.41 -30.23
CA VAL A 120 -12.59 -19.30 -29.40
C VAL A 120 -13.96 -18.68 -29.07
N ASP A 121 -14.03 -17.35 -28.92
CA ASP A 121 -15.29 -16.63 -28.66
C ASP A 121 -16.14 -16.36 -29.93
N LYS A 122 -15.69 -16.79 -31.12
CA LYS A 122 -16.46 -16.61 -32.36
C LYS A 122 -17.37 -17.83 -32.59
N PRO A 123 -18.71 -17.67 -32.65
CA PRO A 123 -19.60 -18.80 -32.89
C PRO A 123 -19.34 -19.41 -34.29
N PRO A 124 -19.55 -20.72 -34.48
CA PRO A 124 -19.43 -21.36 -35.79
C PRO A 124 -20.32 -20.62 -36.78
N VAL A 125 -19.71 -20.03 -37.81
CA VAL A 125 -20.47 -19.44 -38.92
C VAL A 125 -21.02 -20.62 -39.72
N GLU A 126 -22.33 -20.88 -39.59
CA GLU A 126 -22.99 -21.89 -40.42
C GLU A 126 -22.83 -21.53 -41.90
N PRO A 127 -22.57 -22.52 -42.78
CA PRO A 127 -22.50 -22.26 -44.21
C PRO A 127 -23.88 -21.87 -44.70
N VAL A 128 -24.02 -20.65 -45.20
CA VAL A 128 -25.26 -20.17 -45.81
C VAL A 128 -25.47 -20.95 -47.11
N GLU A 129 -26.39 -21.92 -47.08
CA GLU A 129 -26.93 -22.54 -48.30
C GLU A 129 -27.61 -21.45 -49.13
N THR A 130 -27.10 -21.24 -50.33
CA THR A 130 -27.67 -20.30 -51.30
C THR A 130 -28.72 -21.05 -52.11
N ALA A 131 -29.91 -20.45 -52.20
CA ALA A 131 -31.13 -20.98 -52.80
C ALA A 131 -31.02 -21.43 -54.26
#